data_AF-A6KNR5-F1
#
_entry.id   AF-A6KNR5-F1
#
_cell.length_a   1.000
_cell.length_b   1.000
_cell.length_c   1.000
_cell.angle_alpha   90.00
_cell.angle_beta   90.00
_cell.angle_gamma   90.00
#
_symmetry.space_group_name_H-M   'P 1'
#
loop_
_entity.id
_entity.type
_entity.pdbx_description
1 polymer ?
#
loop_
_entity_poly.entity_id
_entity_poly.type
_entity_poly.pdbx_seq_one_letter_code
_entity_poly.pdbx_strand_id
1 'polypeptide(L)' 'MLLLPPRPPHPRSSSPEVMDPPPPKTPPFPKAEGPSSTSSSVAGPRPPRLGRHLLIDANGVPYTYTVQLEEEPRGPP' A
#
# COMPACT_ATOMS: atom_id res chain seq x y z
N MET A 1 -42.40 24.75 -21.50
CA MET A 1 -42.33 23.57 -20.62
C MET A 1 -41.21 22.68 -21.12
N LEU A 2 -40.21 22.37 -20.29
CA LEU A 2 -39.10 21.49 -20.69
C LEU A 2 -39.51 20.04 -20.44
N LEU A 3 -39.62 19.25 -21.51
CA LEU A 3 -39.92 17.83 -21.43
C LEU A 3 -38.62 17.06 -21.19
N LEU A 4 -38.59 16.24 -20.13
CA LEU A 4 -37.44 15.39 -19.85
C LEU A 4 -37.40 14.21 -20.82
N PRO A 5 -36.20 13.80 -21.28
CA PRO A 5 -36.06 12.62 -22.12
C PRO A 5 -36.47 11.34 -21.35
N PRO A 6 -36.95 10.31 -22.06
CA PRO A 6 -37.34 9.05 -21.45
C PRO A 6 -36.15 8.37 -20.77
N ARG A 7 -36.41 7.75 -19.62
CA ARG A 7 -35.37 7.04 -18.88
C ARG A 7 -34.97 5.77 -19.62
N PRO A 8 -33.68 5.42 -19.65
CA PRO A 8 -33.24 4.15 -20.18
C PRO A 8 -33.82 2.98 -19.36
N PRO A 9 -34.01 1.80 -19.98
CA PRO A 9 -34.48 0.62 -19.27
C PRO A 9 -33.50 0.24 -18.16
N HIS A 10 -34.03 -0.24 -17.02
CA HIS A 10 -33.21 -0.71 -15.92
C HIS A 10 -32.31 -1.85 -16.40
N PRO A 11 -30.99 -1.83 -16.13
CA PRO A 11 -30.17 -3.00 -16.33
C PRO A 11 -30.73 -4.11 -15.46
N ARG A 12 -31.11 -5.24 -16.08
CA ARG A 12 -31.46 -6.44 -15.34
C ARG A 12 -30.25 -6.81 -14.49
N SER A 13 -30.46 -6.90 -13.17
CA SER A 13 -29.47 -7.41 -12.24
C SER A 13 -28.96 -8.75 -12.73
N SER A 14 -27.73 -8.78 -13.24
CA SER A 14 -27.00 -10.03 -13.37
C SER A 14 -26.65 -10.45 -11.95
N SER A 15 -27.30 -11.50 -11.47
CA SER A 15 -26.87 -12.20 -10.27
C SER A 15 -25.37 -12.49 -10.39
N PRO A 16 -24.53 -12.18 -9.40
CA PRO A 16 -23.15 -12.63 -9.43
C PRO A 16 -23.19 -14.16 -9.49
N GLU A 17 -22.62 -14.73 -10.54
CA GLU A 17 -22.26 -16.15 -10.55
C GLU A 17 -21.38 -16.34 -9.32
N VAL A 18 -21.84 -17.19 -8.38
CA VAL A 18 -21.15 -17.44 -7.11
C VAL A 18 -19.84 -18.13 -7.45
N MET A 19 -18.80 -17.32 -7.64
CA MET A 19 -17.45 -17.84 -7.68
C MET A 19 -17.06 -18.29 -6.28
N ASP A 20 -16.45 -19.46 -6.18
CA ASP A 20 -15.86 -19.94 -4.93
C ASP A 20 -14.92 -18.84 -4.38
N PRO A 21 -15.09 -18.43 -3.10
CA PRO A 21 -14.25 -17.39 -2.54
C PRO A 21 -12.79 -17.87 -2.51
N PRO A 22 -11.81 -16.99 -2.77
CA PRO A 22 -10.41 -17.37 -2.66
C PRO A 22 -10.13 -17.90 -1.24
N PRO A 23 -9.22 -18.88 -1.08
CA PRO A 23 -8.93 -19.44 0.24
C PRO A 23 -8.49 -18.32 1.21
N PRO A 24 -8.90 -18.40 2.48
CA PRO A 24 -8.55 -17.39 3.46
C PRO A 24 -7.03 -17.31 3.58
N LYS A 25 -6.49 -16.09 3.48
CA LYS A 25 -5.07 -15.83 3.76
C LYS A 25 -4.83 -16.05 5.25
N THR A 26 -4.54 -17.28 5.64
CA THR A 26 -4.01 -17.57 6.96
C THR A 26 -2.72 -16.75 7.15
N PRO A 27 -2.60 -15.96 8.23
CA PRO A 27 -1.31 -15.41 8.61
C PRO A 27 -0.39 -16.60 8.91
N PRO A 28 0.78 -16.72 8.27
CA PRO A 28 1.65 -17.85 8.53
C PRO A 28 2.47 -17.58 9.79
N PHE A 29 1.87 -17.56 10.99
CA PHE A 29 2.67 -17.41 12.21
C PHE A 29 2.10 -18.17 13.41
N PRO A 30 2.93 -18.65 14.36
CA PRO A 30 4.39 -18.49 14.47
C PRO A 30 5.17 -19.82 14.64
N LYS A 31 6.40 -19.91 14.12
CA LYS A 31 7.43 -20.75 14.76
C LYS A 31 8.49 -19.83 15.33
N ALA A 32 8.44 -19.66 16.64
CA ALA A 32 9.55 -19.13 17.42
C ALA A 32 10.72 -20.11 17.32
N GLU A 33 11.92 -19.60 17.01
CA GLU A 33 13.19 -19.86 17.72
C GLU A 33 14.36 -19.41 16.83
N GLY A 34 14.91 -18.22 17.13
CA GLY A 34 16.31 -17.90 16.86
C GLY A 34 16.64 -17.00 15.64
N PRO A 35 17.57 -16.02 15.79
CA PRO A 35 18.05 -15.46 17.05
C PRO A 35 17.04 -14.40 17.54
N SER A 36 16.96 -14.24 18.86
CA SER A 36 16.69 -12.91 19.41
C SER A 36 17.54 -11.95 18.59
N SER A 37 16.91 -11.10 17.79
CA SER A 37 17.61 -9.97 17.21
C SER A 37 17.87 -9.03 18.38
N THR A 38 18.82 -9.39 19.24
CA THR A 38 19.71 -8.38 19.76
C THR A 38 20.12 -7.62 18.52
N SER A 39 19.54 -6.43 18.37
CA SER A 39 20.15 -5.34 17.66
C SER A 39 21.50 -5.14 18.33
N SER A 40 22.46 -6.01 18.01
CA SER A 40 23.86 -5.68 18.08
C SER A 40 24.07 -4.79 16.89
N SER A 41 23.57 -3.56 17.05
CA SER A 41 24.02 -2.39 16.32
C SER A 41 25.51 -2.30 16.60
N VAL A 42 26.31 -3.05 15.86
CA VAL A 42 27.64 -2.59 15.48
C VAL A 42 27.37 -1.20 14.95
N ALA A 43 27.83 -0.19 15.69
CA ALA A 43 27.70 1.22 15.37
C ALA A 43 28.57 1.54 14.14
N GLY A 44 28.30 0.86 13.03
CA GLY A 44 28.68 1.29 11.71
C GLY A 44 27.73 2.40 11.27
N PRO A 45 28.14 3.23 10.30
CA PRO A 45 27.29 4.27 9.76
C PRO A 45 25.96 3.65 9.31
N ARG A 46 24.86 4.14 9.90
CA ARG A 46 23.51 3.72 9.54
C ARG A 46 23.30 4.00 8.04
N PRO A 47 22.81 3.04 7.24
CA PRO A 47 22.51 3.32 5.85
C PRO A 47 21.47 4.45 5.76
N PRO A 48 21.61 5.38 4.78
CA PRO A 48 20.67 6.48 4.61
C PRO A 48 19.24 5.93 4.45
N ARG A 49 18.29 6.55 5.14
CA ARG A 49 16.88 6.15 5.03
C ARG A 49 16.40 6.57 3.64
N LEU A 50 15.75 5.67 2.90
CA LEU A 50 15.23 5.98 1.57
C LEU A 50 13.72 6.22 1.65
N GLY A 51 13.28 7.44 1.38
CA GLY A 51 11.88 7.80 1.20
C GLY A 51 11.38 7.39 -0.18
N ARG A 52 10.15 6.89 -0.27
CA ARG A 52 9.51 6.52 -1.54
C ARG A 52 8.33 7.46 -1.75
N HIS A 53 8.34 8.18 -2.86
CA HIS A 53 7.31 9.14 -3.21
C HIS A 53 6.60 8.73 -4.49
N LEU A 54 5.29 8.93 -4.52
CA LEU A 54 4.43 8.66 -5.66
C LEU A 54 4.05 9.99 -6.31
N LEU A 55 4.25 10.09 -7.62
CA LEU A 55 3.76 11.17 -8.48
C LEU A 55 2.67 10.58 -9.38
N ILE A 56 1.65 11.38 -9.66
CA ILE A 56 0.60 11.04 -10.62
C ILE A 56 0.64 12.12 -11.69
N ASP A 57 0.79 11.73 -12.96
CA ASP A 57 0.82 12.69 -14.07
C ASP A 57 -0.59 13.19 -14.44
N ALA A 58 -0.65 14.07 -15.43
CA ALA A 58 -1.92 14.60 -15.95
C ALA A 58 -2.81 13.53 -16.62
N ASN A 59 -2.24 12.40 -17.01
CA ASN A 59 -2.95 11.27 -17.62
C ASN A 59 -3.37 10.21 -16.57
N GLY A 60 -3.06 10.42 -15.28
CA GLY A 60 -3.30 9.47 -14.20
C GLY A 60 -2.26 8.34 -14.09
N VAL A 61 -1.14 8.42 -14.82
CA VAL A 61 -0.06 7.44 -14.79
C VAL A 61 0.80 7.65 -13.53
N PRO A 62 0.97 6.61 -12.67
CA PRO A 62 1.76 6.70 -11.46
C PRO A 62 3.27 6.51 -11.72
N TYR A 63 4.09 7.36 -11.10
CA TYR A 63 5.55 7.30 -11.11
C TYR A 63 6.10 7.26 -9.68
N THR A 64 7.03 6.35 -9.41
CA THR A 64 7.69 6.26 -8.10
C THR A 64 9.13 6.76 -8.21
N TYR A 65 9.54 7.59 -7.26
CA TYR A 65 10.96 7.97 -7.11
C TYR A 65 11.42 7.81 -5.67
N THR A 66 12.72 7.61 -5.52
CA THR A 66 13.37 7.42 -4.23
C THR A 66 14.18 8.66 -3.87
N VAL A 67 14.01 9.15 -2.64
CA VAL A 67 14.78 10.26 -2.08
C VAL A 67 15.56 9.76 -0.88
N GLN A 68 16.81 10.20 -0.74
CA GLN A 68 17.55 9.96 0.50
C GLN A 68 17.00 10.91 1.56
N LEU A 69 16.40 10.35 2.60
CA LEU A 69 15.96 11.07 3.79
C LEU A 69 17.12 11.10 4.78
N GLU A 70 17.58 12.31 5.06
CA GLU A 70 18.46 12.53 6.20
C GLU A 70 17.66 12.30 7.49
N GLU A 71 18.27 11.56 8.42
CA GLU A 71 17.68 11.34 9.73
C GLU A 71 17.72 12.65 10.50
N GLU A 72 16.54 13.17 10.87
CA GLU A 72 16.43 14.35 11.72
C GLU A 72 17.23 14.13 13.02
N PRO A 73 18.15 15.04 13.39
CA PRO A 73 18.93 14.89 14.60
C PRO A 73 17.96 14.95 15.77
N ARG A 74 17.77 13.81 16.46
CA ARG A 74 16.95 13.76 17.67
C ARG A 74 17.35 14.93 18.58
N GLY A 75 16.35 15.75 18.91
CA GLY A 75 16.49 16.97 19.70
C GLY A 75 17.27 16.78 21.01
N PRO A 76 17.65 17.89 21.66
CA PRO A 76 18.68 17.88 22.70
C PRO A 76 18.28 17.03 23.93
N PRO A 77 19.30 16.56 24.69
CA PRO A 77 19.14 15.65 25.83
C PRO A 77 18.32 16.23 26.98
#